data_AF-A0A7C0W1C0-F1
#
_entry.id   AF-A0A7C0W1C0-F1
#
_cell.length_a   1.000
_cell.length_b   1.000
_cell.length_c   1.000
_cell.angle_alpha   90.00
_cell.angle_beta   90.00
_cell.angle_gamma   90.00
#
_symmetry.space_group_name_H-M   'P 1'
#
loop_
_entity.id
_entity.type
_entity.pdbx_description
1 polymer ?
#
loop_
_entity_poly.entity_id
_entity_poly.type
_entity_poly.pdbx_seq_one_letter_code
_entity_poly.pdbx_strand_id
1 'polypeptide(L)' 'MAKIKCLKCGAVLESKHRHDFQMCNCPNHTFIDGGGQDSKYIRYGAIDFSLIEHIEEEEDEEISS' A
#
# COMPACT_ATOMS: atom_id res chain seq x y z
N MET A 1 6.60 -5.56 3.37
CA MET A 1 5.42 -5.37 2.49
C MET A 1 4.92 -3.94 2.63
N ALA A 2 4.04 -3.43 1.75
CA ALA A 2 3.56 -2.05 1.84
C ALA A 2 2.03 -1.99 1.73
N LYS A 3 1.42 -1.20 2.61
CA LYS A 3 -0.03 -1.09 2.72
C LYS A 3 -0.46 0.38 2.89
N ILE A 4 -1.50 0.76 2.16
CA ILE A 4 -2.13 2.08 2.26
C ILE A 4 -3.66 1.93 2.30
N LYS A 5 -4.32 2.96 2.81
CA LYS A 5 -5.77 3.04 2.82
C LYS A 5 -6.26 4.31 2.15
N CYS A 6 -7.26 4.16 1.31
CA CYS A 6 -7.99 5.28 0.72
C CYS A 6 -9.03 5.79 1.71
N LEU A 7 -8.85 6.99 2.25
CA LEU A 7 -9.80 7.62 3.18
C LEU A 7 -11.13 7.99 2.52
N LYS A 8 -11.18 8.05 1.17
CA LYS A 8 -12.41 8.35 0.43
C LYS A 8 -13.42 7.20 0.46
N CYS A 9 -12.96 5.96 0.25
CA CYS A 9 -13.83 4.79 0.13
C CYS A 9 -13.56 3.69 1.17
N GLY A 10 -12.51 3.86 1.99
CA GLY A 10 -12.10 2.89 2.99
C GLY A 10 -11.32 1.69 2.45
N ALA A 11 -11.06 1.61 1.14
CA ALA A 11 -10.32 0.50 0.55
C ALA A 11 -8.88 0.44 1.08
N VAL A 12 -8.47 -0.74 1.53
CA VAL A 12 -7.09 -1.04 1.91
C VAL A 12 -6.41 -1.71 0.71
N LEU A 13 -5.27 -1.17 0.29
CA LEU A 13 -4.49 -1.66 -0.83
C LEU A 13 -3.13 -2.12 -0.31
N GLU A 14 -2.74 -3.33 -0.68
CA GLU A 14 -1.49 -3.95 -0.25
C GLU A 14 -0.71 -4.40 -1.47
N SER A 15 0.58 -4.06 -1.51
CA SER A 15 1.49 -4.52 -2.54
C SER A 15 2.56 -5.42 -1.93
N LYS A 16 2.61 -6.67 -2.40
CA LYS A 16 3.47 -7.73 -1.84
C LYS A 16 4.79 -7.88 -2.60
N HIS A 17 4.77 -7.60 -3.91
CA HIS A 17 5.89 -7.87 -4.80
C HIS A 17 6.14 -6.72 -5.80
N ARG A 18 7.33 -6.73 -6.40
CA ARG A 18 7.71 -5.75 -7.42
C ARG A 18 6.78 -5.94 -8.62
N HIS A 19 6.09 -4.87 -9.02
CA HIS A 19 5.05 -4.87 -10.06
C HIS A 19 3.68 -5.46 -9.64
N ASP A 20 3.31 -5.31 -8.36
CA ASP A 20 1.98 -5.61 -7.84
C ASP A 20 1.10 -4.34 -7.78
N PHE A 21 0.54 -3.95 -8.92
CA PHE A 21 -0.31 -2.77 -9.02
C PHE A 21 -1.71 -3.04 -8.47
N GLN A 22 -2.09 -2.31 -7.43
CA GLN A 22 -3.41 -2.34 -6.82
C GLN A 22 -4.02 -0.94 -6.83
N MET A 23 -5.28 -0.81 -7.24
CA MET A 23 -5.99 0.48 -7.29
C MET A 23 -7.44 0.31 -6.86
N CYS A 24 -7.96 1.27 -6.09
CA CYS A 24 -9.37 1.33 -5.77
C CYS A 24 -10.20 1.96 -6.92
N ASN A 25 -11.46 1.58 -7.04
CA ASN A 25 -12.36 2.07 -8.11
C ASN A 25 -13.16 3.33 -7.72
N CYS A 26 -12.80 4.00 -6.61
CA CYS A 26 -13.49 5.22 -6.21
C CYS A 26 -12.92 6.43 -6.96
N PRO A 27 -13.63 7.58 -7.00
CA PRO A 27 -13.16 8.77 -7.70
C PRO A 27 -11.83 9.36 -7.23
N ASN A 28 -11.26 8.90 -6.10
CA ASN A 28 -9.92 9.31 -5.68
C ASN A 28 -8.79 8.55 -6.38
N HIS A 29 -9.09 7.41 -7.03
CA HIS A 29 -8.13 6.54 -7.72
C HIS A 29 -6.83 6.30 -6.94
N THR A 30 -6.94 6.06 -5.63
CA THR A 30 -5.78 5.67 -4.81
C THR A 30 -5.21 4.35 -5.32
N PHE A 31 -3.89 4.30 -5.49
CA PHE A 31 -3.16 3.11 -5.93
C PHE A 31 -1.85 2.93 -5.18
N ILE A 32 -1.38 1.69 -5.16
CA ILE A 32 -0.05 1.28 -4.72
C ILE A 32 0.53 0.33 -5.76
N ASP A 33 1.84 0.41 -6.00
CA ASP A 33 2.56 -0.49 -6.90
C ASP A 33 4.00 -0.65 -6.45
N GLY A 34 4.45 -1.90 -6.41
CA GLY A 34 5.77 -2.26 -5.94
C GLY A 34 5.82 -2.39 -4.42
N GLY A 35 6.82 -3.14 -3.96
CA GLY A 35 6.88 -3.69 -2.61
C GLY A 35 7.58 -5.04 -2.68
N GLY A 36 8.20 -5.50 -1.61
CA GLY A 36 8.98 -6.74 -1.57
C GLY A 36 10.14 -6.64 -0.60
N GLN A 37 11.01 -7.66 -0.55
CA GLN A 37 12.21 -7.66 0.30
C GLN A 37 13.17 -6.50 -0.03
N ASP A 38 13.22 -6.08 -1.30
CA ASP A 38 13.88 -4.85 -1.70
C ASP A 38 12.91 -3.66 -1.60
N SER A 39 12.82 -3.07 -0.40
CA SER A 39 11.97 -1.91 -0.04
C SER A 39 12.23 -0.63 -0.85
N LYS A 40 13.16 -0.65 -1.81
CA LYS A 40 13.58 0.51 -2.60
C LYS A 40 12.62 0.88 -3.74
N TYR A 41 11.62 0.06 -4.03
CA TYR A 41 10.66 0.31 -5.11
C TYR A 41 9.21 0.19 -4.62
N ILE A 42 8.71 1.25 -4.00
CA ILE A 42 7.29 1.45 -3.67
C ILE A 42 6.85 2.75 -4.33
N ARG A 43 5.70 2.68 -5.02
CA ARG A 43 5.01 3.82 -5.59
C ARG A 43 3.58 3.83 -5.07
N TYR A 44 3.09 5.00 -4.71
CA TYR A 44 1.68 5.20 -4.38
C TYR A 44 1.23 6.55 -4.92
N GLY A 45 -0.07 6.71 -5.09
CA GLY A 45 -0.64 7.96 -5.55
C GLY A 45 -2.16 7.95 -5.47
N ALA A 46 -2.74 9.14 -5.67
CA ALA A 46 -4.17 9.36 -5.76
C ALA A 46 -4.43 10.70 -6.47
N ILE A 47 -5.69 11.00 -6.74
CA ILE A 47 -6.11 12.34 -7.17
C ILE A 47 -5.93 13.35 -6.02
N ASP A 48 -6.39 13.00 -4.82
CA ASP A 48 -6.12 13.77 -3.59
C ASP A 48 -5.22 12.95 -2.66
N PHE A 49 -3.97 13.40 -2.52
CA PHE A 49 -2.96 12.77 -1.66
C PHE A 49 -3.30 12.89 -0.17
N SER A 50 -4.09 13.88 0.24
CA SER A 50 -4.53 14.01 1.64
C SER A 50 -5.48 12.89 2.08
N LEU A 51 -6.01 12.14 1.12
CA LEU A 51 -6.90 11.00 1.35
C LEU A 51 -6.16 9.65 1.33
N ILE A 52 -4.83 9.65 1.47
CA ILE A 52 -4.00 8.45 1.62
C ILE A 52 -3.53 8.34 3.08
N GLU A 53 -3.83 7.21 3.70
CA GLU A 53 -3.32 6.82 5.02
C GLU A 53 -2.29 5.69 4.85
N HIS A 54 -1.08 5.86 5.39
CA HIS A 54 -0.06 4.81 5.41
C HIS A 54 -0.31 3.86 6.57
N ILE A 55 -0.26 2.56 6.31
CA ILE A 55 -0.37 1.53 7.34
C ILE A 55 1.02 0.94 7.52
N GLU A 56 1.64 1.25 8.66
CA GLU A 56 2.87 0.60 9.11
C GLU A 56 2.49 -0.77 9.68
N GLU A 57 3.11 -1.82 9.16
CA GLU A 57 3.03 -3.15 9.75
C GLU A 57 4.34 -3.38 10.51
N GLU A 58 4.23 -3.64 11.82
CA GLU A 58 5.35 -4.19 12.58
C GLU A 58 5.63 -5.58 11.98
N GLU A 59 6.86 -5.82 11.53
CA GLU A 59 7.25 -7.16 11.08
C GLU A 59 7.11 -8.09 12.29
N ASP A 60 6.13 -9.00 12.24
CA ASP A 60 6.03 -10.10 13.20
C ASP A 60 7.38 -10.82 13.17
N GLU A 61 8.22 -10.61 14.18
CA GLU A 61 9.40 -11.42 14.41
C GLU A 61 8.90 -12.86 14.53
N GLU A 62 9.12 -13.68 13.49
CA GLU A 62 9.03 -15.12 13.62
C GLU A 62 10.04 -15.52 14.69
N ILE A 63 9.57 -15.66 15.94
CA ILE A 63 10.33 -16.31 17.00
C ILE A 63 10.49 -17.75 16.55
N SER A 64 11.57 -18.03 15.81
CA SER A 64 11.99 -19.38 15.50
C SER A 64 12.24 -20.09 16.83
N SER A 65 11.52 -21.18 17.03
CA SER A 65 11.44 -21.99 18.24
C SER A 65 12.80 -22.45 18.79
#